data_AF-A0A6M0A2B3-F1
#
_entry.id   AF-A0A6M0A2B3-F1
#
_cell.length_a   1.000
_cell.length_b   1.000
_cell.length_c   1.000
_cell.angle_alpha   90.00
_cell.angle_beta   90.00
_cell.angle_gamma   90.00
#
_symmetry.space_group_name_H-M   'P 1'
#
loop_
_entity.id
_entity.type
_entity.pdbx_description
1 polymer ?
#
loop_
_entity_poly.entity_id
_entity_poly.type
_entity_poly.pdbx_seq_one_letter_code
_entity_poly.pdbx_strand_id
1 'polypeptide(L)'
;MAARRPKFSSADFLGGSTQEKAKAMETYISYCGSYEIKDKKVIHHVKASLFPNWVGTNQERFFEFTENYLLLTTPSFKVSDKRLTGHLMWERCTKTIPT
;
A
#
# COMPACT_ATOMS: atom_id res chain seq x y z
N MET A 1 -0.67 -6.23 -2.03
CA MET A 1 0.23 -6.67 -3.13
C MET A 1 -0.26 -8.01 -3.64
N ALA A 2 -0.13 -8.30 -4.93
CA ALA A 2 -0.43 -9.64 -5.44
C ALA A 2 0.59 -10.66 -4.92
N ALA A 3 0.14 -11.87 -4.56
CA ALA A 3 0.99 -12.92 -4.00
C ALA A 3 2.07 -13.44 -4.98
N ARG A 4 1.83 -13.32 -6.29
CA ARG A 4 2.77 -13.74 -7.34
C ARG A 4 2.97 -12.60 -8.34
N ARG A 5 4.08 -11.88 -8.20
CA ARG A 5 4.47 -10.80 -9.11
C ARG A 5 5.53 -11.34 -10.07
N PRO A 6 5.29 -11.35 -11.40
CA PRO A 6 6.29 -11.78 -12.37
C PRO A 6 7.56 -10.93 -12.28
N LYS A 7 8.73 -11.57 -12.47
CA LYS A 7 10.00 -10.85 -12.62
C LYS A 7 10.11 -10.31 -14.05
N PHE A 8 10.90 -9.25 -14.19
CA PHE A 8 11.32 -8.75 -15.49
C PHE A 8 12.36 -9.70 -16.08
N SER A 9 12.38 -9.81 -17.41
CA SER A 9 13.42 -10.54 -18.16
C SER A 9 14.75 -9.77 -18.18
N SER A 10 14.68 -8.44 -18.11
CA SER A 10 15.83 -7.54 -18.03
C SER A 10 16.41 -7.47 -16.61
N ALA A 11 17.73 -7.42 -16.50
CA ALA A 11 18.44 -7.11 -15.26
C ALA A 11 18.65 -5.59 -15.04
N ASP A 12 18.52 -4.78 -16.10
CA ASP A 12 18.52 -3.31 -15.98
C ASP A 12 17.21 -2.83 -15.36
N PHE A 13 17.31 -2.05 -14.28
CA PHE A 13 16.18 -1.49 -13.54
C PHE A 13 15.35 -0.48 -14.34
N LEU A 14 15.91 0.13 -15.40
CA LEU A 14 15.17 0.96 -16.35
C LEU A 14 14.67 0.18 -17.59
N GLY A 15 15.20 -1.03 -17.79
CA GLY A 15 14.87 -1.91 -18.89
C GLY A 15 13.49 -2.55 -18.79
N GLY A 16 13.29 -3.62 -19.56
CA GLY A 16 12.02 -4.34 -19.64
C GLY A 16 11.02 -3.73 -20.63
N SER A 17 10.11 -4.58 -21.08
CA SER A 17 9.04 -4.25 -22.01
C SER A 17 7.96 -3.40 -21.35
N THR A 18 7.17 -2.71 -22.18
CA THR A 18 5.97 -1.97 -21.73
C THR A 18 4.99 -2.89 -21.01
N GLN A 19 4.84 -4.14 -21.47
CA GLN A 19 3.95 -5.13 -20.88
C GLN A 19 4.41 -5.55 -19.48
N GLU A 20 5.70 -5.80 -19.28
CA GLU A 20 6.28 -6.09 -17.96
C GLU A 20 6.07 -4.91 -17.00
N LYS A 21 6.32 -3.67 -17.46
CA LYS A 21 6.11 -2.45 -16.67
C LYS A 21 4.65 -2.27 -16.27
N ALA A 22 3.71 -2.45 -17.20
CA ALA A 22 2.28 -2.39 -16.91
C ALA A 22 1.88 -3.44 -15.88
N LYS A 23 2.34 -4.70 -16.04
CA LYS A 23 2.00 -5.78 -15.10
C LYS A 23 2.57 -5.56 -13.71
N ALA A 24 3.77 -4.99 -13.63
CA ALA A 24 4.39 -4.63 -12.37
C ALA A 24 3.60 -3.56 -11.61
N MET A 25 3.04 -2.57 -12.34
CA MET A 25 2.19 -1.53 -11.78
C MET A 25 0.84 -2.08 -11.30
N GLU A 26 0.15 -2.88 -12.12
CA GLU A 26 -1.17 -3.47 -11.77
C GLU A 26 -1.16 -4.31 -10.48
N THR A 27 -0.02 -4.88 -10.12
CA THR A 27 0.12 -5.83 -9.00
C THR A 27 0.66 -5.19 -7.72
N TYR A 28 0.90 -3.88 -7.73
CA TYR A 28 1.57 -3.16 -6.66
C TYR A 28 1.01 -1.77 -6.46
N ILE A 29 1.08 -1.35 -5.21
CA ILE A 29 0.87 0.01 -4.83
C ILE A 29 1.79 0.27 -3.65
N SER A 30 2.46 1.42 -3.68
CA SER A 30 3.23 1.93 -2.57
C SER A 30 3.05 3.42 -2.50
N TYR A 31 3.06 3.94 -1.28
CA TYR A 31 3.08 5.36 -1.00
C TYR A 31 3.73 5.56 0.35
N CYS A 32 4.28 6.75 0.57
CA CYS A 32 4.85 7.14 1.85
C CYS A 32 4.69 8.64 2.09
N GLY A 33 4.86 9.02 3.34
CA GLY A 33 4.70 10.38 3.84
C GLY A 33 4.53 10.38 5.36
N SER A 34 4.28 11.55 5.92
CA SER A 34 3.91 11.67 7.33
C SER A 34 2.50 11.10 7.55
N TYR A 35 2.16 10.86 8.81
CA TYR A 35 0.81 10.50 9.20
C TYR A 35 0.42 11.20 10.49
N GLU A 36 -0.88 11.34 10.69
CA GLU A 36 -1.49 11.75 11.95
C GLU A 36 -2.58 10.76 12.36
N ILE A 37 -2.90 10.74 13.64
CA ILE A 37 -4.03 9.96 14.18
C ILE A 37 -5.12 10.95 14.59
N LYS A 38 -6.32 10.76 14.04
CA LYS A 38 -7.50 11.56 14.36
C LYS A 38 -8.70 10.64 14.53
N ASP A 39 -9.36 10.72 15.68
CA ASP A 39 -10.44 9.81 16.07
C ASP A 39 -10.00 8.34 15.97
N LYS A 40 -10.74 7.50 15.24
CA LYS A 40 -10.41 6.10 14.95
C LYS A 40 -9.74 5.90 13.59
N LYS A 41 -9.03 6.93 13.10
CA LYS A 41 -8.36 6.89 11.81
C LYS A 41 -6.88 7.25 11.91
N VAL A 42 -6.09 6.60 11.06
CA VAL A 42 -4.78 7.09 10.65
C VAL A 42 -4.93 7.78 9.30
N ILE A 43 -4.40 9.00 9.19
CA ILE A 43 -4.44 9.82 7.98
C ILE A 43 -3.00 9.95 7.48
N HIS A 44 -2.70 9.37 6.33
CA HIS A 44 -1.38 9.53 5.69
C HIS A 44 -1.40 10.74 4.74
N HIS A 45 -0.44 11.64 4.91
CA HIS A 45 -0.21 12.77 4.00
C HIS A 45 0.82 12.36 2.95
N VAL A 46 0.34 12.00 1.75
CA VAL A 46 1.17 11.34 0.74
C VAL A 46 2.19 12.30 0.13
N LYS A 47 3.47 11.96 0.24
CA LYS A 47 4.61 12.69 -0.35
C LYS A 47 5.22 11.99 -1.54
N ALA A 48 5.19 10.66 -1.58
CA ALA A 48 5.55 9.86 -2.74
C ALA A 48 4.57 8.71 -2.91
N SER A 49 4.31 8.32 -4.16
CA SER A 49 3.38 7.24 -4.50
C SER A 49 3.72 6.65 -5.86
N LEU A 50 3.55 5.34 -5.99
CA LEU A 50 3.56 4.67 -7.30
C LEU A 50 2.47 5.21 -8.22
N PHE A 51 1.31 5.57 -7.65
CA PHE A 51 0.23 6.22 -8.38
C PHE A 51 0.31 7.74 -8.15
N PRO A 52 0.79 8.53 -9.14
CA PRO A 52 1.16 9.94 -8.92
C PRO A 52 -0.01 10.81 -8.46
N ASN A 53 -1.24 10.47 -8.85
CA ASN A 53 -2.43 11.22 -8.48
C ASN A 53 -2.70 11.25 -6.97
N TRP A 54 -2.06 10.37 -6.19
CA TRP A 54 -2.16 10.41 -4.74
C TRP A 54 -1.19 11.39 -4.09
N VAL A 55 -0.15 11.86 -4.78
CA VAL A 55 0.81 12.82 -4.22
C VAL A 55 0.08 14.12 -3.84
N GLY A 56 0.30 14.60 -2.61
CA GLY A 56 -0.39 15.77 -2.07
C GLY A 56 -1.80 15.50 -1.54
N THR A 57 -2.29 14.26 -1.61
CA THR A 57 -3.61 13.87 -1.07
C THR A 57 -3.49 13.21 0.30
N ASN A 58 -4.64 13.07 0.96
CA ASN A 58 -4.76 12.31 2.21
C ASN A 58 -5.30 10.90 1.95
N GLN A 59 -4.66 9.91 2.55
CA GLN A 59 -5.12 8.53 2.55
C GLN A 59 -5.58 8.15 3.95
N GLU A 60 -6.90 8.12 4.15
CA GLU A 60 -7.51 7.76 5.43
C GLU A 60 -7.66 6.24 5.57
N ARG A 61 -7.36 5.71 6.75
CA ARG A 61 -7.65 4.33 7.12
C ARG A 61 -8.25 4.29 8.52
N PHE A 62 -9.36 3.58 8.69
CA PHE A 62 -9.81 3.17 10.02
C PHE A 62 -8.82 2.16 10.58
N PHE A 63 -8.56 2.22 11.89
CA PHE A 63 -7.69 1.24 12.54
C PHE A 63 -8.40 0.49 13.66
N GLU A 64 -8.06 -0.77 13.82
CA GLU A 64 -8.47 -1.63 14.92
C GLU A 64 -7.28 -2.47 15.37
N PHE A 65 -7.09 -2.57 16.69
CA PHE A 65 -6.11 -3.47 17.28
C PHE A 65 -6.81 -4.72 17.79
N THR A 66 -6.35 -5.89 17.37
CA THR A 66 -6.59 -7.17 18.02
C THR A 66 -5.32 -7.59 18.77
N GLU A 67 -5.33 -8.72 19.48
CA GLU A 67 -4.22 -9.13 20.37
C GLU A 67 -2.82 -8.89 19.76
N ASN A 68 -2.57 -9.41 18.56
CA ASN A 68 -1.27 -9.31 17.88
C ASN A 68 -1.30 -8.52 16.58
N TYR A 69 -2.48 -8.09 16.11
CA TYR A 69 -2.62 -7.47 14.80
C TYR A 69 -3.18 -6.05 14.85
N LEU A 70 -2.69 -5.22 13.93
CA LEU A 70 -3.28 -3.95 13.55
C LEU A 70 -3.99 -4.15 12.20
N LEU A 71 -5.31 -4.02 12.20
CA LEU A 71 -6.12 -3.99 10.98
C LEU A 71 -6.34 -2.54 10.56
N LEU A 72 -5.95 -2.21 9.32
CA LEU A 72 -6.25 -0.94 8.67
C LEU A 72 -7.26 -1.16 7.54
N THR A 73 -8.34 -0.37 7.53
CA THR A 73 -9.41 -0.47 6.54
C THR A 73 -9.65 0.86 5.84
N THR A 74 -9.75 0.88 4.51
CA THR A 74 -10.05 2.12 3.76
C THR A 74 -11.52 2.50 3.91
N PRO A 75 -11.89 3.79 3.76
CA PRO A 75 -13.23 4.14 3.32
C PRO A 75 -13.59 3.39 2.03
N SER A 76 -14.87 3.08 1.80
CA SER A 76 -15.29 2.44 0.55
C SER A 76 -15.07 3.39 -0.63
N PHE A 77 -14.33 2.93 -1.64
CA PHE A 77 -14.04 3.68 -2.85
C PHE A 77 -14.52 2.93 -4.10
N LYS A 78 -14.78 3.67 -5.18
CA LYS A 78 -15.18 3.08 -6.46
C LYS A 78 -13.92 2.66 -7.24
N VAL A 79 -13.95 1.44 -7.77
CA VAL A 79 -13.00 0.95 -8.76
C VAL A 79 -13.83 0.35 -9.90
N SER A 80 -13.80 1.01 -11.05
CA SER A 80 -14.74 0.75 -12.14
C SER A 80 -16.18 0.76 -11.60
N ASP A 81 -16.98 -0.27 -11.90
CA ASP A 81 -18.38 -0.38 -11.45
C ASP A 81 -18.53 -1.05 -10.07
N LYS A 82 -17.43 -1.29 -9.35
CA LYS A 82 -17.45 -1.95 -8.04
C LYS A 82 -17.09 -0.98 -6.93
N ARG A 83 -17.72 -1.17 -5.76
CA ARG A 83 -17.28 -0.56 -4.51
C ARG A 83 -16.33 -1.53 -3.83
N LEU A 84 -15.12 -1.08 -3.57
CA LEU A 84 -14.10 -1.86 -2.88
C LEU A 84 -13.77 -1.22 -1.53
N THR A 85 -13.32 -2.08 -0.63
CA THR A 85 -12.74 -1.72 0.66
C THR A 85 -11.40 -2.46 0.74
N GLY A 86 -10.33 -1.72 0.99
CA GLY A 86 -8.99 -2.31 1.18
C GLY A 86 -8.76 -2.64 2.65
N HIS A 87 -8.13 -3.79 2.90
CA HIS A 87 -7.71 -4.23 4.23
C HIS A 87 -6.20 -4.47 4.26
N LEU A 88 -5.52 -3.94 5.27
CA LEU A 88 -4.12 -4.23 5.57
C LEU A 88 -4.04 -4.78 6.99
N MET A 89 -3.48 -5.97 7.14
CA MET A 89 -3.27 -6.60 8.44
C MET A 89 -1.77 -6.60 8.74
N TRP A 90 -1.39 -5.98 9.85
CA TRP A 90 -0.02 -5.86 10.29
C TRP A 90 0.17 -6.62 11.58
N GLU A 91 1.24 -7.38 11.69
CA GLU A 91 1.71 -7.95 12.95
C GLU A 91 2.90 -7.13 13.45
N ARG A 92 2.97 -6.89 14.75
CA ARG A 92 4.12 -6.17 15.34
C ARG A 92 5.37 -7.04 15.21
N CYS A 93 6.39 -6.55 14.50
CA CYS A 93 7.69 -7.21 14.52
C CYS A 93 8.26 -7.21 15.94
N THR A 94 8.50 -8.40 16.50
CA THR A 94 9.27 -8.55 17.73
C THR A 94 10.75 -8.34 17.39
N LYS A 95 11.43 -7.45 18.10
CA LYS A 95 12.88 -7.29 17.95
C LYS A 95 13.57 -8.49 18.62
N THR A 96 13.83 -9.55 17.89
CA THR A 96 14.95 -10.44 18.18
C THR A 96 16.14 -9.89 17.42
N ILE A 97 16.92 -9.01 18.06
CA ILE A 97 18.24 -8.65 17.56
C ILE A 97 19.13 -9.85 17.90
N PRO A 98 19.70 -10.58 16.93
CA PRO A 98 20.75 -11.54 17.23
C PRO A 98 21.96 -10.75 17.77
N THR A 99 22.37 -11.05 19.00
CA THR A 99 23.70 -10.68 19.53
C THR A 99 24.81 -11.40 18.79
#